data_AF-A0A0R3ULX7-F1
#
_entry.id   AF-A0A0R3ULX7-F1
#
_cell.length_a   1.000
_cell.length_b   1.000
_cell.length_c   1.000
_cell.angle_alpha   90.00
_cell.angle_beta   90.00
_cell.angle_gamma   90.00
#
_symmetry.space_group_name_H-M   'P 1'
#
loop_
_entity.id
_entity.type
_entity.pdbx_description
1 polymer ?
#
loop_
_entity_poly.entity_id
_entity_poly.type
_entity_poly.pdbx_seq_one_letter_code
_entity_poly.pdbx_strand_id
1 'polypeptide(L)'
;MLTARLPETAPSTASSSVGSDVERELELVTEKQPQDGPSFPIAAAPPPPPRTKAESTMPPIPSLGHLSLDQNSPSESEGDDQETVESKPLEGVVTCEGCRAWEEKFNAMQLEHTSVNNRLSATVAELHTVKKLNEEIELRSKAEKDLFEERTGSFEQRIDEMGQRLDALMKRYQEYRRATESEFSRLEREREAAQMEIMEIEEHYRTLLGKRRNAAAEMSAPIDLPSNKEDLELYALQMREDLLSTNVSREHLMQRLDSQIAINRDQLLDERQRRMKAEESMRQHMWEANERTAELMRANEVASQAAAAREAAERAAEKASMEAKQCRWLTRFESLSHLLRSWGSFSPILLLVGWLSAGQPTFFGGSFCASTHPAPTRRCRPHAFDARLRGHMLPPLTQVAVVFLTGALIGKSHSTGAITDCRATSLVSLTKLQETAESLRRATEEVAQLRSRVVSLQCDLETSEKVSKDFVQLEKQREQTHELRWQDPEDVSNCSGCKAAFPSGAAGLQTKLNCRHCGSIFCSQCCSKLIPPSGNRSKPAPVCDMCHTLLVKDAAPYFSTGDFSRDSEDKPGDPIPSRGPPRSIVQTLRRDQ
;
A
#
# COMPACT_ATOMS: atom_id res chain seq x y z
N MET A 1 4.11 -33.12 -84.62
CA MET A 1 4.94 -34.33 -84.75
C MET A 1 6.07 -34.24 -83.74
N LEU A 2 6.41 -35.39 -83.15
CA LEU A 2 7.48 -35.69 -82.18
C LEU A 2 7.21 -35.40 -80.70
N THR A 3 6.63 -36.44 -80.10
CA THR A 3 6.63 -36.88 -78.70
C THR A 3 8.00 -37.42 -78.24
N ALA A 4 8.38 -37.21 -76.97
CA ALA A 4 9.07 -38.19 -76.09
C ALA A 4 9.21 -37.57 -74.68
N ARG A 5 8.48 -38.01 -73.65
CA ARG A 5 8.71 -39.12 -72.69
C ARG A 5 9.94 -38.97 -71.77
N LEU A 6 9.63 -38.79 -70.47
CA LEU A 6 10.41 -38.98 -69.22
C LEU A 6 11.14 -40.34 -69.15
N PRO A 7 12.18 -40.54 -68.28
CA PRO A 7 11.95 -40.89 -66.85
C PRO A 7 13.01 -40.45 -65.81
N GLU A 8 12.62 -40.69 -64.56
CA GLU A 8 13.28 -40.51 -63.25
C GLU A 8 14.68 -41.15 -63.11
N THR A 9 15.51 -40.59 -62.21
CA THR A 9 16.00 -41.24 -60.96
C THR A 9 17.14 -40.41 -60.32
N ALA A 10 17.08 -40.24 -58.99
CA ALA A 10 18.20 -39.80 -58.15
C ALA A 10 19.33 -40.85 -58.14
N PRO A 11 20.59 -40.56 -57.72
CA PRO A 11 20.90 -40.79 -56.29
C PRO A 11 22.12 -40.03 -55.68
N SER A 12 22.22 -40.10 -54.34
CA SER A 12 23.47 -40.25 -53.52
C SER A 12 24.47 -39.09 -53.42
N THR A 13 25.24 -38.84 -52.35
CA THR A 13 25.34 -39.22 -50.92
C THR A 13 26.67 -38.58 -50.44
N ALA A 14 26.71 -37.99 -49.24
CA ALA A 14 27.85 -38.02 -48.30
C ALA A 14 27.38 -37.30 -47.01
N SER A 15 27.10 -37.94 -45.87
CA SER A 15 27.85 -38.89 -45.03
C SER A 15 29.05 -38.28 -44.30
N SER A 16 28.83 -37.80 -43.07
CA SER A 16 29.41 -38.36 -41.83
C SER A 16 28.58 -37.84 -40.64
N SER A 17 27.83 -38.66 -39.88
CA SER A 17 28.28 -39.71 -38.93
C SER A 17 29.10 -39.09 -37.78
N VAL A 18 28.93 -39.37 -36.48
CA VAL A 18 28.23 -40.38 -35.65
C VAL A 18 27.98 -39.66 -34.30
N GLY A 19 26.79 -39.63 -33.71
CA GLY A 19 26.16 -40.68 -32.88
C GLY A 19 25.99 -40.12 -31.45
N SER A 20 25.07 -40.57 -30.61
CA SER A 20 24.14 -41.69 -30.66
C SER A 20 23.23 -41.58 -29.43
N ASP A 21 21.94 -41.86 -29.66
CA ASP A 21 21.00 -42.57 -28.79
C ASP A 21 20.73 -42.06 -27.36
N VAL A 22 19.47 -41.72 -27.09
CA VAL A 22 18.45 -42.69 -26.62
C VAL A 22 17.08 -41.99 -26.64
N GLU A 23 16.18 -42.49 -27.49
CA GLU A 23 14.74 -42.23 -27.39
C GLU A 23 14.20 -42.81 -26.08
N ARG A 24 13.43 -41.99 -25.35
CA ARG A 24 12.41 -42.50 -24.45
C ARG A 24 11.21 -41.58 -24.52
N GLU A 25 10.08 -42.19 -24.87
CA GLU A 25 8.72 -41.66 -24.85
C GLU A 25 8.52 -40.65 -23.73
N LEU A 26 7.98 -39.47 -24.07
CA LEU A 26 7.19 -38.68 -23.13
C LEU A 26 6.05 -38.01 -23.87
N GLU A 27 4.88 -38.35 -23.37
CA GLU A 27 3.55 -38.00 -23.82
C GLU A 27 3.38 -36.49 -24.00
N LEU A 28 2.63 -36.15 -25.05
CA LEU A 28 2.13 -34.83 -25.34
C LEU A 28 1.14 -34.41 -24.24
N VAL A 29 1.66 -33.88 -23.12
CA VAL A 29 0.85 -33.20 -22.12
C VAL A 29 0.61 -31.77 -22.60
N THR A 30 -0.62 -31.54 -23.02
CA THR A 30 -1.26 -30.24 -23.19
C THR A 30 -0.97 -29.36 -21.97
N GLU A 31 -0.16 -28.32 -22.14
CA GLU A 31 0.10 -27.36 -21.08
C GLU A 31 -1.18 -26.55 -20.85
N LYS A 32 -1.94 -26.99 -19.85
CA LYS A 32 -3.02 -26.23 -19.24
C LYS A 32 -2.46 -24.90 -18.76
N GLN A 33 -3.05 -23.84 -19.29
CA GLN A 33 -3.17 -22.54 -18.66
C GLN A 33 -3.37 -22.72 -17.14
N PRO A 34 -2.49 -22.18 -16.27
CA PRO A 34 -2.75 -22.17 -14.84
C PRO A 34 -3.84 -21.14 -14.55
N GLN A 35 -5.10 -21.60 -14.54
CA GLN A 35 -6.06 -21.08 -13.59
C GLN A 35 -5.73 -21.67 -12.21
N ASP A 36 -6.03 -20.91 -11.16
CA ASP A 36 -5.75 -21.16 -9.74
C ASP A 36 -4.34 -20.80 -9.28
N GLY A 37 -4.02 -19.50 -9.38
CA GLY A 37 -3.17 -18.88 -8.36
C GLY A 37 -3.88 -18.95 -7.00
N PRO A 38 -3.18 -19.21 -5.89
CA PRO A 38 -3.82 -19.28 -4.59
C PRO A 38 -4.45 -17.93 -4.29
N SER A 39 -5.76 -17.93 -4.07
CA SER A 39 -6.48 -16.85 -3.42
C SER A 39 -5.73 -16.53 -2.13
N PHE A 40 -4.93 -15.48 -2.13
CA PHE A 40 -4.41 -14.92 -0.90
C PHE A 40 -5.64 -14.47 -0.11
N PRO A 41 -5.94 -15.05 1.06
CA PRO A 41 -6.86 -14.39 1.94
C PRO A 41 -6.23 -13.03 2.24
N ILE A 42 -6.94 -11.95 1.91
CA ILE A 42 -6.70 -10.68 2.59
C ILE A 42 -6.98 -10.99 4.06
N ALA A 43 -5.92 -11.33 4.79
CA ALA A 43 -5.95 -11.42 6.22
C ALA A 43 -6.29 -10.01 6.71
N ALA A 44 -7.56 -9.79 7.00
CA ALA A 44 -7.98 -8.71 7.86
C ALA A 44 -7.07 -8.79 9.10
N ALA A 45 -6.33 -7.71 9.34
CA ALA A 45 -5.47 -7.61 10.51
C ALA A 45 -6.30 -7.98 11.75
N PRO A 46 -5.80 -8.85 12.64
CA PRO A 46 -6.51 -9.15 13.87
C PRO A 46 -6.71 -7.83 14.63
N PRO A 47 -7.89 -7.59 15.24
CA PRO A 47 -8.05 -6.46 16.13
C PRO A 47 -7.00 -6.58 17.24
N PRO A 48 -6.41 -5.46 17.67
CA PRO A 48 -5.40 -5.48 18.73
C PRO A 48 -5.99 -6.18 19.97
N PRO A 49 -5.19 -6.97 20.71
CA PRO A 49 -5.67 -7.61 21.93
C PRO A 49 -6.21 -6.54 22.89
N PRO A 50 -7.24 -6.85 23.70
CA PRO A 50 -7.66 -5.93 24.74
C PRO A 50 -6.44 -5.65 25.62
N ARG A 51 -6.06 -4.38 25.73
CA ARG A 51 -5.08 -3.97 26.74
C ARG A 51 -5.65 -4.41 28.08
N THR A 52 -5.08 -5.47 28.63
CA THR A 52 -5.09 -5.74 30.05
C THR A 52 -4.70 -4.44 30.75
N LYS A 53 -5.56 -3.97 31.65
CA LYS A 53 -5.20 -2.91 32.59
C LYS A 53 -4.05 -3.47 33.43
N ALA A 54 -2.82 -3.14 33.03
CA ALA A 54 -1.69 -3.17 33.93
C ALA A 54 -1.96 -2.05 34.95
N GLU A 55 -2.38 -2.50 36.13
CA GLU A 55 -2.51 -1.75 37.35
C GLU A 55 -1.11 -1.26 37.73
N SER A 56 -0.78 -0.01 37.35
CA SER A 56 0.32 0.72 37.96
C SER A 56 -0.27 1.52 39.12
N THR A 57 -0.37 0.84 40.26
CA THR A 57 -0.46 1.48 41.57
C THR A 57 0.91 2.09 41.85
N MET A 58 1.05 3.40 41.58
CA MET A 58 2.08 4.21 42.21
C MET A 58 1.57 4.63 43.60
N PRO A 59 2.46 4.64 44.62
CA PRO A 59 2.10 4.81 46.02
C PRO A 59 1.57 6.22 46.32
N PRO A 60 0.75 6.41 47.37
CA PRO A 60 0.34 7.74 47.79
C PRO A 60 1.57 8.51 48.26
N ILE A 61 1.83 9.67 47.65
CA ILE A 61 2.75 10.64 48.24
C ILE A 61 2.00 11.29 49.41
N PRO A 62 2.54 11.27 50.64
CA PRO A 62 1.89 11.85 51.80
C PRO A 62 1.83 13.37 51.64
N SER A 63 0.61 13.92 51.68
CA SER A 63 0.39 15.32 52.00
C SER A 63 0.80 15.55 53.45
N LEU A 64 1.98 16.14 53.67
CA LEU A 64 2.32 16.74 54.95
C LEU A 64 1.75 18.15 54.97
N GLY A 65 0.86 18.34 55.93
CA GLY A 65 0.01 19.50 56.08
C GLY A 65 0.76 20.81 56.32
N HIS A 66 0.07 21.85 55.89
CA HIS A 66 0.18 23.21 56.36
C HIS A 66 0.00 23.22 57.89
N LEU A 67 1.05 23.56 58.65
CA LEU A 67 0.91 23.97 60.05
C LEU A 67 0.82 25.50 60.06
N SER A 68 -0.41 26.00 60.17
CA SER A 68 -0.64 27.36 60.64
C SER A 68 -0.29 27.42 62.13
N LEU A 69 0.52 28.41 62.46
CA LEU A 69 0.66 28.94 63.81
C LEU A 69 -0.71 29.27 64.38
N ASP A 70 -0.99 28.80 65.59
CA ASP A 70 -1.75 29.57 66.55
C ASP A 70 -1.14 29.45 67.94
N GLN A 71 -1.36 30.55 68.66
CA GLN A 71 -0.74 30.97 69.90
C GLN A 71 -1.16 30.09 71.08
N ASN A 72 -0.22 29.83 72.00
CA ASN A 72 -0.46 29.98 73.42
C ASN A 72 0.85 29.93 74.20
N SER A 73 1.09 30.99 74.98
CA SER A 73 1.97 30.97 76.15
C SER A 73 1.53 29.88 77.12
N PRO A 74 2.49 29.28 77.85
CA PRO A 74 2.51 29.56 79.28
C PRO A 74 3.93 29.74 79.84
N SER A 75 3.95 30.54 80.90
CA SER A 75 5.02 30.77 81.85
C SER A 75 5.37 29.49 82.62
N GLU A 76 6.64 29.08 82.66
CA GLU A 76 7.32 28.31 83.73
C GLU A 76 8.83 28.63 83.55
N SER A 77 9.56 29.34 84.43
CA SER A 77 9.97 29.05 85.81
C SER A 77 10.88 27.83 85.95
N GLU A 78 12.16 27.99 85.60
CA GLU A 78 13.31 27.30 86.21
C GLU A 78 14.41 28.37 86.29
N GLY A 79 14.93 28.74 87.46
CA GLY A 79 15.45 27.87 88.50
C GLY A 79 16.93 28.19 88.59
N ASP A 80 17.22 29.42 88.99
CA ASP A 80 18.56 29.95 89.22
C ASP A 80 19.05 29.33 90.54
N ASP A 81 19.96 28.36 90.47
CA ASP A 81 20.65 27.78 91.61
C ASP A 81 21.64 28.82 92.16
N GLN A 82 21.11 29.75 92.95
CA GLN A 82 21.89 30.70 93.71
C GLN A 82 22.26 30.08 95.07
N GLU A 83 23.48 29.52 95.09
CA GLU A 83 24.17 29.03 96.28
C GLU A 83 24.39 30.20 97.26
N THR A 84 23.60 30.23 98.33
CA THR A 84 23.75 31.17 99.44
C THR A 84 25.01 30.84 100.25
N VAL A 85 26.09 31.57 100.02
CA VAL A 85 27.23 31.65 100.94
C VAL A 85 27.18 32.98 101.68
N GLU A 86 26.78 32.86 102.94
CA GLU A 86 26.86 33.84 104.00
C GLU A 86 28.27 34.48 104.08
N SER A 87 28.37 35.79 103.84
CA SER A 87 29.56 36.55 104.23
C SER A 87 29.18 37.98 104.66
N LYS A 88 29.52 38.27 105.93
CA LYS A 88 29.33 39.55 106.64
C LYS A 88 30.06 40.70 105.95
N PRO A 89 29.57 41.95 106.05
CA PRO A 89 30.24 43.11 105.49
C PRO A 89 31.40 43.58 106.38
N LEU A 90 32.59 43.73 105.81
CA LEU A 90 33.72 44.46 106.40
C LEU A 90 34.31 45.41 105.33
N GLU A 91 33.91 46.67 105.48
CA GLU A 91 34.61 47.94 105.21
C GLU A 91 35.74 48.02 104.17
N GLY A 92 35.55 48.95 103.23
CA GLY A 92 36.55 49.97 102.93
C GLY A 92 37.62 49.62 101.88
N VAL A 93 37.26 49.70 100.59
CA VAL A 93 38.25 49.94 99.52
C VAL A 93 37.79 51.15 98.70
N VAL A 94 38.50 52.26 98.89
CA VAL A 94 38.37 53.48 98.10
C VAL A 94 38.85 53.17 96.68
N THR A 95 37.91 52.99 95.74
CA THR A 95 38.22 53.02 94.31
C THR A 95 38.27 54.48 93.85
N CYS A 96 39.37 54.87 93.21
CA CYS A 96 39.54 56.21 92.65
C CYS A 96 38.39 56.50 91.65
N GLU A 97 37.68 57.63 91.80
CA GLU A 97 36.56 58.04 90.94
C GLU A 97 36.94 58.05 89.45
N GLY A 98 38.20 58.36 89.14
CA GLY A 98 38.74 58.26 87.78
C GLY A 98 38.80 56.83 87.24
N CYS A 99 39.22 55.86 88.05
CA CYS A 99 39.26 54.45 87.65
C CYS A 99 37.85 53.90 87.40
N ARG A 100 36.88 54.26 88.24
CA ARG A 100 35.46 53.89 88.06
C ARG A 100 34.88 54.46 86.76
N ALA A 101 35.16 55.72 86.44
CA ALA A 101 34.70 56.34 85.19
C ALA A 101 35.31 55.68 83.94
N TRP A 102 36.57 55.23 84.00
CA TRP A 102 37.21 54.48 82.93
C TRP A 102 36.68 53.05 82.81
N GLU A 103 36.40 52.38 83.93
CA GLU A 103 35.73 51.06 83.95
C GLU A 103 34.31 51.14 83.35
N GLU A 104 33.54 52.18 83.70
CA GLU A 104 32.21 52.41 83.10
C GLU A 104 32.30 52.67 81.58
N LYS A 105 33.27 53.48 81.14
CA LYS A 105 33.50 53.74 79.70
C LYS A 105 33.99 52.50 78.94
N PHE A 106 34.84 51.69 79.57
CA PHE A 106 35.34 50.43 78.99
C PHE A 106 34.24 49.39 78.91
N ASN A 107 33.41 49.25 79.95
CA ASN A 107 32.25 48.36 79.96
C ASN A 107 31.21 48.80 78.92
N ALA A 108 30.95 50.11 78.78
CA ALA A 108 30.10 50.63 77.72
C ALA A 108 30.67 50.32 76.31
N MET A 109 31.98 50.44 76.13
CA MET A 109 32.65 50.09 74.87
C MET A 109 32.62 48.58 74.60
N GLN A 110 32.76 47.73 75.62
CA GLN A 110 32.59 46.28 75.50
C GLN A 110 31.15 45.90 75.17
N LEU A 111 30.17 46.56 75.78
CA LEU A 111 28.75 46.34 75.48
C LEU A 111 28.41 46.74 74.04
N GLU A 112 28.95 47.87 73.56
CA GLU A 112 28.79 48.29 72.16
C GLU A 112 29.50 47.34 71.20
N HIS A 113 30.74 46.92 71.51
CA HIS A 113 31.45 45.94 70.69
C HIS A 113 30.71 44.61 70.61
N THR A 114 30.19 44.09 71.73
CA THR A 114 29.41 42.85 71.74
C THR A 114 28.07 43.01 71.01
N SER A 115 27.39 44.15 71.16
CA SER A 115 26.17 44.49 70.43
C SER A 115 26.40 44.53 68.92
N VAL A 116 27.44 45.23 68.46
CA VAL A 116 27.82 45.29 67.04
C VAL A 116 28.26 43.92 66.52
N ASN A 117 29.02 43.15 67.30
CA ASN A 117 29.43 41.79 66.93
C ASN A 117 28.24 40.84 66.80
N ASN A 118 27.27 40.92 67.71
CA ASN A 118 26.03 40.14 67.65
C ASN A 118 25.19 40.55 66.42
N ARG A 119 25.10 41.84 66.12
CA ARG A 119 24.43 42.35 64.90
C ARG A 119 25.15 41.88 63.63
N LEU A 120 26.47 41.95 63.59
CA LEU A 120 27.26 41.47 62.46
C LEU A 120 27.06 39.96 62.26
N SER A 121 27.16 39.17 63.35
CA SER A 121 26.90 37.73 63.34
C SER A 121 25.50 37.40 62.81
N ALA A 122 24.47 38.14 63.24
CA ALA A 122 23.10 37.99 62.73
C ALA A 122 23.02 38.30 61.23
N THR A 123 23.60 39.42 60.76
CA THR A 123 23.60 39.76 59.31
C THR A 123 24.38 38.75 58.46
N VAL A 124 25.46 38.16 58.99
CA VAL A 124 26.23 37.11 58.30
C VAL A 124 25.40 35.82 58.22
N ALA A 125 24.68 35.47 59.29
CA ALA A 125 23.76 34.34 59.28
C ALA A 125 22.62 34.55 58.25
N GLU A 126 22.05 35.76 58.19
CA GLU A 126 21.05 36.14 57.18
C GLU A 126 21.60 36.08 55.75
N LEU A 127 22.84 36.54 55.52
CA LEU A 127 23.48 36.42 54.21
C LEU A 127 23.70 34.95 53.82
N HIS A 128 24.05 34.08 54.77
CA HIS A 128 24.17 32.65 54.53
C HIS A 128 22.83 32.00 54.17
N THR A 129 21.72 32.39 54.82
CA THR A 129 20.38 31.86 54.46
C THR A 129 19.94 32.36 53.10
N VAL A 130 20.14 33.64 52.76
CA VAL A 130 19.84 34.19 51.44
C VAL A 130 20.66 33.51 50.35
N LYS A 131 21.96 33.27 50.59
CA LYS A 131 22.82 32.53 49.66
C LYS A 131 22.30 31.11 49.40
N LYS A 132 21.92 30.40 50.47
CA LYS A 132 21.33 29.05 50.37
C LYS A 132 20.01 29.06 49.58
N LEU A 133 19.14 30.03 49.83
CA LEU A 133 17.89 30.19 49.09
C LEU A 133 18.14 30.52 47.62
N ASN A 134 19.15 31.34 47.31
CA ASN A 134 19.52 31.65 45.92
C ASN A 134 20.01 30.40 45.18
N GLU A 135 20.90 29.62 45.79
CA GLU A 135 21.36 28.33 45.23
C GLU A 135 20.19 27.36 45.00
N GLU A 136 19.22 27.32 45.93
CA GLU A 136 18.02 26.50 45.78
C GLU A 136 17.11 26.98 44.64
N ILE A 137 16.92 28.30 44.50
CA ILE A 137 16.15 28.90 43.39
C ILE A 137 16.82 28.60 42.05
N GLU A 138 18.15 28.71 41.95
CA GLU A 138 18.90 28.40 40.73
C GLU A 138 18.74 26.93 40.33
N LEU A 139 18.85 26.01 41.30
CA LEU A 139 18.64 24.58 41.05
C LEU A 139 17.20 24.28 40.60
N ARG A 140 16.20 24.89 41.25
CA ARG A 140 14.78 24.74 40.85
C ARG A 140 14.53 25.31 39.46
N SER A 141 15.03 26.50 39.16
CA SER A 141 14.90 27.12 37.83
C SER A 141 15.57 26.27 36.75
N LYS A 142 16.73 25.68 37.05
CA LYS A 142 17.40 24.76 36.13
C LYS A 142 16.56 23.51 35.88
N ALA A 143 16.06 22.86 36.93
CA ALA A 143 15.21 21.68 36.80
C ALA A 143 13.91 21.98 36.02
N GLU A 144 13.29 23.14 36.24
CA GLU A 144 12.13 23.57 35.47
C GLU A 144 12.46 23.75 33.99
N LYS A 145 13.59 24.42 33.66
CA LYS A 145 14.05 24.59 32.28
C LYS A 145 14.27 23.25 31.59
N ASP A 146 14.97 22.31 32.23
CA ASP A 146 15.23 20.98 31.70
C ASP A 146 13.90 20.24 31.37
N LEU A 147 12.90 20.34 32.25
CA LEU A 147 11.56 19.78 32.02
C LEU A 147 10.77 20.50 30.92
N PHE A 148 10.98 21.80 30.73
CA PHE A 148 10.38 22.54 29.60
C PHE A 148 11.04 22.16 28.27
N GLU A 149 12.36 22.02 28.26
CA GLU A 149 13.13 21.58 27.08
C GLU A 149 12.74 20.16 26.67
N GLU A 150 12.64 19.22 27.61
CA GLU A 150 12.19 17.84 27.33
C GLU A 150 10.76 17.82 26.74
N ARG A 151 9.83 18.57 27.33
CA ARG A 151 8.46 18.67 26.82
C ARG A 151 8.40 19.31 25.44
N THR A 152 9.18 20.36 25.21
CA THR A 152 9.23 21.06 23.92
C THR A 152 9.80 20.13 22.84
N GLY A 153 10.90 19.43 23.13
CA GLY A 153 11.48 18.44 22.24
C GLY A 153 10.51 17.29 21.92
N SER A 154 9.71 16.84 22.89
CA SER A 154 8.66 15.83 22.64
C SER A 154 7.58 16.33 21.66
N PHE A 155 7.19 17.61 21.76
CA PHE A 155 6.23 18.19 20.81
C PHE A 155 6.84 18.39 19.43
N GLU A 156 8.08 18.86 19.34
CA GLU A 156 8.82 19.02 18.08
C GLU A 156 8.94 17.67 17.35
N GLN A 157 9.35 16.62 18.06
CA GLN A 157 9.40 15.26 17.50
C GLN A 157 8.03 14.83 16.96
N ARG A 158 6.95 15.11 17.70
CA ARG A 158 5.60 14.72 17.27
C ARG A 158 5.11 15.53 16.06
N ILE A 159 5.53 16.79 15.93
CA ILE A 159 5.26 17.62 14.75
C ILE A 159 6.01 17.04 13.54
N ASP A 160 7.28 16.67 13.70
CA ASP A 160 8.09 16.08 12.64
C ASP A 160 7.52 14.74 12.18
N GLU A 161 7.13 13.88 13.11
CA GLU A 161 6.47 12.60 12.80
C GLU A 161 5.17 12.79 12.01
N MET A 162 4.36 13.79 12.37
CA MET A 162 3.13 14.12 11.65
C MET A 162 3.41 14.75 10.29
N GLY A 163 4.44 15.59 10.17
CA GLY A 163 4.90 16.15 8.90
C GLY A 163 5.33 15.05 7.92
N GLN A 164 6.16 14.11 8.38
CA GLN A 164 6.59 12.96 7.57
C GLN A 164 5.42 12.08 7.12
N ARG A 165 4.41 11.88 7.98
CA ARG A 165 3.19 11.13 7.62
C ARG A 165 2.37 11.85 6.55
N LEU A 166 2.23 13.17 6.66
CA LEU A 166 1.52 13.98 5.66
C LEU A 166 2.25 13.96 4.31
N ASP A 167 3.57 14.11 4.31
CA ASP A 167 4.38 14.02 3.09
C ASP A 167 4.26 12.66 2.41
N ALA A 168 4.30 11.58 3.19
CA ALA A 168 4.10 10.23 2.67
C ALA A 168 2.71 10.05 2.07
N LEU A 169 1.67 10.57 2.72
CA LEU A 169 0.29 10.51 2.21
C LEU A 169 0.12 11.34 0.93
N MET A 170 0.72 12.53 0.87
CA MET A 170 0.71 13.38 -0.32
C MET A 170 1.42 12.71 -1.50
N LYS A 171 2.58 12.07 -1.27
CA LYS A 171 3.29 11.32 -2.32
C LYS A 171 2.44 10.17 -2.88
N ARG A 172 1.83 9.37 -2.01
CA ARG A 172 0.92 8.27 -2.42
C ARG A 172 -0.28 8.78 -3.20
N TYR A 173 -0.87 9.91 -2.77
CA TYR A 173 -1.97 10.52 -3.49
C TYR A 173 -1.55 11.00 -4.89
N GLN A 174 -0.38 11.61 -5.02
CA GLN A 174 0.15 12.01 -6.32
C GLN A 174 0.43 10.81 -7.24
N GLU A 175 1.00 9.74 -6.70
CA GLU A 175 1.22 8.48 -7.44
C GLU A 175 -0.11 7.88 -7.93
N TYR A 176 -1.10 7.78 -7.04
CA TYR A 176 -2.43 7.31 -7.39
C TYR A 176 -3.05 8.17 -8.49
N ARG A 177 -3.00 9.50 -8.34
CA ARG A 177 -3.52 10.44 -9.33
C ARG A 177 -2.84 10.27 -10.70
N ARG A 178 -1.52 10.19 -10.76
CA ARG A 178 -0.78 9.99 -12.01
C ARG A 178 -1.13 8.66 -12.66
N ALA A 179 -1.23 7.59 -11.87
CA ALA A 179 -1.62 6.27 -12.38
C ALA A 179 -3.04 6.30 -12.97
N THR A 180 -3.99 6.91 -12.26
CA THR A 180 -5.36 7.08 -12.74
C THR A 180 -5.42 7.92 -14.01
N GLU A 181 -4.73 9.06 -14.07
CA GLU A 181 -4.66 9.91 -15.28
C GLU A 181 -4.06 9.16 -16.48
N SER A 182 -3.05 8.31 -16.25
CA SER A 182 -2.46 7.44 -17.27
C SER A 182 -3.45 6.38 -17.78
N GLU A 183 -4.20 5.75 -16.89
CA GLU A 183 -5.23 4.77 -17.25
C GLU A 183 -6.37 5.43 -18.04
N PHE A 184 -6.83 6.61 -17.63
CA PHE A 184 -7.81 7.38 -18.40
C PHE A 184 -7.29 7.70 -19.81
N SER A 185 -6.06 8.19 -19.92
CA SER A 185 -5.43 8.48 -21.22
C SER A 185 -5.24 7.23 -22.10
N ARG A 186 -5.09 6.04 -21.48
CA ARG A 186 -5.06 4.76 -22.22
C ARG A 186 -6.45 4.41 -22.74
N LEU A 187 -7.46 4.43 -21.88
CA LEU A 187 -8.84 4.11 -22.23
C LEU A 187 -9.42 5.07 -23.27
N GLU A 188 -9.07 6.36 -23.23
CA GLU A 188 -9.48 7.32 -24.26
C GLU A 188 -8.92 6.97 -25.63
N ARG A 189 -7.63 6.60 -25.71
CA ARG A 189 -7.00 6.15 -26.96
C ARG A 189 -7.60 4.83 -27.47
N GLU A 190 -7.86 3.88 -26.58
CA GLU A 190 -8.50 2.61 -26.93
C GLU A 190 -9.93 2.82 -27.45
N ARG A 191 -10.70 3.70 -26.80
CA ARG A 191 -12.04 4.10 -27.26
C ARG A 191 -11.98 4.71 -28.66
N GLU A 192 -11.07 5.65 -28.89
CA GLU A 192 -10.93 6.33 -30.19
C GLU A 192 -10.50 5.36 -31.29
N ALA A 193 -9.57 4.45 -31.00
CA ALA A 193 -9.16 3.40 -31.94
C ALA A 193 -10.34 2.49 -32.31
N ALA A 194 -11.10 2.01 -31.32
CA ALA A 194 -12.28 1.18 -31.56
C ALA A 194 -13.36 1.93 -32.36
N GLN A 195 -13.56 3.22 -32.10
CA GLN A 195 -14.47 4.05 -32.89
C GLN A 195 -14.05 4.17 -34.35
N MET A 196 -12.74 4.34 -34.60
CA MET A 196 -12.20 4.36 -35.97
C MET A 196 -12.39 3.02 -36.68
N GLU A 197 -12.13 1.90 -35.99
CA GLU A 197 -12.33 0.56 -36.54
C GLU A 197 -13.81 0.30 -36.88
N ILE A 198 -14.74 0.70 -36.01
CA ILE A 198 -16.18 0.60 -36.28
C ILE A 198 -16.53 1.42 -37.54
N MET A 199 -16.07 2.67 -37.65
CA MET A 199 -16.31 3.50 -38.83
C MET A 199 -15.75 2.86 -40.11
N GLU A 200 -14.57 2.25 -40.04
CA GLU A 200 -13.96 1.55 -41.16
C GLU A 200 -14.80 0.33 -41.58
N ILE A 201 -15.27 -0.47 -40.62
CA ILE A 201 -16.14 -1.63 -40.89
C ILE A 201 -17.46 -1.19 -41.51
N GLU A 202 -18.07 -0.11 -41.00
CA GLU A 202 -19.31 0.45 -41.57
C GLU A 202 -19.13 0.89 -43.03
N GLU A 203 -18.01 1.53 -43.35
CA GLU A 203 -17.68 1.93 -44.72
C GLU A 203 -17.48 0.72 -45.64
N HIS A 204 -16.72 -0.28 -45.17
CA HIS A 204 -16.52 -1.53 -45.90
C HIS A 204 -17.85 -2.25 -46.16
N TYR A 205 -18.74 -2.27 -45.16
CA TYR A 205 -20.05 -2.89 -45.28
C TYR A 205 -20.93 -2.14 -46.30
N ARG A 206 -20.97 -0.80 -46.25
CA ARG A 206 -21.69 0.03 -47.23
C ARG A 206 -21.16 -0.20 -48.65
N THR A 207 -19.85 -0.26 -48.82
CA THR A 207 -19.21 -0.57 -50.11
C THR A 207 -19.58 -1.95 -50.62
N LEU A 208 -19.55 -2.98 -49.76
CA LEU A 208 -19.88 -4.35 -50.15
C LEU A 208 -21.34 -4.49 -50.55
N LEU A 209 -22.26 -3.86 -49.81
CA LEU A 209 -23.67 -3.80 -50.18
C LEU A 209 -23.89 -3.11 -51.53
N GLY A 210 -23.19 -2.00 -51.78
CA GLY A 210 -23.21 -1.32 -53.08
C GLY A 210 -22.75 -2.24 -54.22
N LYS A 211 -21.61 -2.94 -54.04
CA LYS A 211 -21.11 -3.92 -55.02
C LYS A 211 -22.09 -5.06 -55.28
N ARG A 212 -22.69 -5.64 -54.23
CA ARG A 212 -23.69 -6.72 -54.38
C ARG A 212 -24.95 -6.24 -55.10
N ARG A 213 -25.41 -5.01 -54.82
CA ARG A 213 -26.55 -4.40 -55.50
C ARG A 213 -26.26 -4.20 -56.98
N ASN A 214 -25.08 -3.67 -57.33
CA ASN A 214 -24.68 -3.44 -58.71
C ASN A 214 -24.53 -4.77 -59.46
N ALA A 215 -23.84 -5.76 -58.88
CA ALA A 215 -23.69 -7.08 -59.48
C ALA A 215 -25.06 -7.78 -59.67
N ALA A 216 -25.99 -7.64 -58.72
CA ALA A 216 -27.34 -8.17 -58.88
C ALA A 216 -28.11 -7.45 -60.01
N ALA A 217 -27.94 -6.13 -60.15
CA ALA A 217 -28.53 -5.37 -61.25
C ALA A 217 -27.97 -5.81 -62.61
N GLU A 218 -26.64 -5.96 -62.71
CA GLU A 218 -25.95 -6.48 -63.90
C GLU A 218 -26.40 -7.91 -64.25
N MET A 219 -26.48 -8.81 -63.28
CA MET A 219 -26.95 -10.19 -63.49
C MET A 219 -28.44 -10.28 -63.84
N SER A 220 -29.25 -9.29 -63.43
CA SER A 220 -30.66 -9.18 -63.80
C SER A 220 -30.90 -8.49 -65.14
N ALA A 221 -29.87 -7.86 -65.70
CA ALA A 221 -29.96 -7.21 -67.00
C ALA A 221 -30.21 -8.27 -68.09
N PRO A 222 -31.02 -7.97 -69.11
CA PRO A 222 -31.23 -8.87 -70.23
C PRO A 222 -29.90 -9.21 -70.90
N ILE A 223 -29.66 -10.49 -71.15
CA ILE A 223 -28.49 -10.95 -71.90
C ILE A 223 -28.74 -10.63 -73.38
N ASP A 224 -28.18 -9.52 -73.86
CA ASP A 224 -28.25 -9.10 -75.25
C ASP A 224 -27.14 -9.79 -76.05
N LEU A 225 -27.44 -10.96 -76.63
CA LEU A 225 -26.52 -11.67 -77.53
C LEU A 225 -26.76 -11.20 -78.98
N PRO A 226 -25.71 -10.83 -79.73
CA PRO A 226 -25.84 -10.48 -81.13
C PRO A 226 -26.50 -11.60 -81.95
N SER A 227 -27.45 -11.24 -82.82
CA SER A 227 -28.30 -12.19 -83.55
C SER A 227 -27.67 -12.74 -84.84
N ASN A 228 -26.71 -12.02 -85.41
CA ASN A 228 -25.94 -12.41 -86.58
C ASN A 228 -24.65 -13.13 -86.17
N LYS A 229 -24.17 -14.01 -87.05
CA LYS A 229 -23.01 -14.85 -86.79
C LYS A 229 -21.73 -14.02 -86.65
N GLU A 230 -21.55 -13.04 -87.52
CA GLU A 230 -20.35 -12.20 -87.58
C GLU A 230 -20.18 -11.37 -86.30
N ASP A 231 -21.25 -10.75 -85.77
CA ASP A 231 -21.13 -9.96 -84.53
C ASP A 231 -21.00 -10.86 -83.30
N LEU A 232 -21.51 -12.10 -83.34
CA LEU A 232 -21.29 -13.08 -82.26
C LEU A 232 -19.82 -13.52 -82.22
N GLU A 233 -19.19 -13.73 -83.37
CA GLU A 233 -17.75 -14.02 -83.47
C GLU A 233 -16.90 -12.84 -82.98
N LEU A 234 -17.27 -11.61 -83.33
CA LEU A 234 -16.63 -10.40 -82.82
C LEU A 234 -16.79 -10.26 -81.30
N TYR A 235 -17.99 -10.50 -80.78
CA TYR A 235 -18.28 -10.47 -79.34
C TYR A 235 -17.46 -11.52 -78.57
N ALA A 236 -17.32 -12.73 -79.11
CA ALA A 236 -16.48 -13.77 -78.51
C ALA A 236 -14.99 -13.39 -78.46
N LEU A 237 -14.49 -12.71 -79.50
CA LEU A 237 -13.13 -12.18 -79.53
C LEU A 237 -12.95 -11.06 -78.52
N GLN A 238 -13.91 -10.14 -78.42
CA GLN A 238 -13.90 -9.05 -77.45
C GLN A 238 -13.90 -9.59 -76.01
N MET A 239 -14.76 -10.56 -75.70
CA MET A 239 -14.77 -11.23 -74.39
C MET A 239 -13.43 -11.92 -74.07
N ARG A 240 -12.75 -12.48 -75.08
CA ARG A 240 -11.42 -13.09 -74.90
C ARG A 240 -10.35 -12.02 -74.65
N GLU A 241 -10.42 -10.88 -75.33
CA GLU A 241 -9.52 -9.75 -75.12
C GLU A 241 -9.72 -9.14 -73.71
N ASP A 242 -10.95 -8.99 -73.26
CA ASP A 242 -11.28 -8.52 -71.90
C ASP A 242 -10.77 -9.50 -70.84
N LEU A 243 -10.92 -10.81 -71.06
CA LEU A 243 -10.35 -11.84 -70.19
C LEU A 243 -8.81 -11.78 -70.16
N LEU A 244 -8.16 -11.52 -71.30
CA LEU A 244 -6.71 -11.36 -71.34
C LEU A 244 -6.27 -10.10 -70.59
N SER A 245 -6.92 -8.96 -70.82
CA SER A 245 -6.65 -7.67 -70.17
C SER A 245 -6.80 -7.75 -68.64
N THR A 246 -7.88 -8.38 -68.17
CA THR A 246 -8.11 -8.59 -66.73
C THR A 246 -7.09 -9.53 -66.11
N ASN A 247 -6.68 -10.60 -66.81
CA ASN A 247 -5.62 -11.49 -66.33
C ASN A 247 -4.26 -10.79 -66.24
N VAL A 248 -3.87 -9.99 -67.23
CA VAL A 248 -2.64 -9.18 -67.20
C VAL A 248 -2.66 -8.19 -66.04
N SER A 249 -3.80 -7.52 -65.83
CA SER A 249 -3.99 -6.60 -64.69
C SER A 249 -3.85 -7.30 -63.35
N ARG A 250 -4.41 -8.53 -63.22
CA ARG A 250 -4.26 -9.37 -62.02
C ARG A 250 -2.80 -9.73 -61.78
N GLU A 251 -2.07 -10.14 -62.81
CA GLU A 251 -0.65 -10.50 -62.70
C GLU A 251 0.20 -9.32 -62.23
N HIS A 252 -0.01 -8.12 -62.79
CA HIS A 252 0.67 -6.91 -62.34
C HIS A 252 0.34 -6.56 -60.88
N LEU A 253 -0.92 -6.71 -60.47
CA LEU A 253 -1.31 -6.48 -59.08
C LEU A 253 -0.64 -7.48 -58.14
N MET A 254 -0.62 -8.76 -58.54
CA MET A 254 0.01 -9.84 -57.77
C MET A 254 1.52 -9.59 -57.61
N GLN A 255 2.21 -9.23 -58.69
CA GLN A 255 3.64 -8.87 -58.66
C GLN A 255 3.92 -7.67 -57.73
N ARG A 256 3.05 -6.65 -57.75
CA ARG A 256 3.16 -5.50 -56.84
C ARG A 256 2.98 -5.91 -55.38
N LEU A 257 2.00 -6.75 -55.10
CA LEU A 257 1.75 -7.26 -53.75
C LEU A 257 2.93 -8.10 -53.26
N ASP A 258 3.45 -9.00 -54.09
CA ASP A 258 4.61 -9.82 -53.75
C ASP A 258 5.85 -8.96 -53.48
N SER A 259 6.08 -7.94 -54.31
CA SER A 259 7.15 -6.96 -54.09
C SER A 259 6.98 -6.21 -52.78
N GLN A 260 5.75 -5.76 -52.46
CA GLN A 260 5.46 -5.06 -51.22
C GLN A 260 5.62 -5.96 -49.99
N ILE A 261 5.19 -7.22 -50.08
CA ILE A 261 5.37 -8.21 -49.02
C ILE A 261 6.87 -8.48 -48.79
N ALA A 262 7.66 -8.60 -49.86
CA ALA A 262 9.11 -8.76 -49.75
C ALA A 262 9.76 -7.55 -49.04
N ILE A 263 9.44 -6.33 -49.47
CA ILE A 263 9.93 -5.09 -48.83
C ILE A 263 9.54 -5.04 -47.34
N ASN A 264 8.27 -5.33 -47.01
CA ASN A 264 7.81 -5.31 -45.62
C ASN A 264 8.50 -6.38 -44.77
N ARG A 265 8.77 -7.57 -45.34
CA ARG A 265 9.55 -8.62 -44.68
C ARG A 265 10.97 -8.16 -44.37
N ASP A 266 11.64 -7.55 -45.34
CA ASP A 266 13.00 -7.03 -45.17
C ASP A 266 13.03 -5.93 -44.11
N GLN A 267 12.08 -4.98 -44.15
CA GLN A 267 11.94 -3.94 -43.13
C GLN A 267 11.73 -4.51 -41.72
N LEU A 268 10.90 -5.55 -41.57
CA LEU A 268 10.67 -6.22 -40.29
C LEU A 268 11.94 -6.91 -39.77
N LEU A 269 12.71 -7.57 -40.65
CA LEU A 269 13.97 -8.22 -40.29
C LEU A 269 15.01 -7.18 -39.85
N ASP A 270 15.12 -6.09 -40.60
CA ASP A 270 15.99 -4.96 -40.29
C ASP A 270 15.65 -4.33 -38.92
N GLU A 271 14.38 -4.04 -38.66
CA GLU A 271 13.92 -3.51 -37.38
C GLU A 271 14.19 -4.48 -36.23
N ARG A 272 13.95 -5.78 -36.43
CA ARG A 272 14.30 -6.81 -35.44
C ARG A 272 15.80 -6.82 -35.16
N GLN A 273 16.64 -6.71 -36.19
CA GLN A 273 18.08 -6.70 -36.01
C GLN A 273 18.58 -5.42 -35.32
N ARG A 274 17.99 -4.26 -35.61
CA ARG A 274 18.26 -3.00 -34.89
C ARG A 274 17.89 -3.13 -33.41
N ARG A 275 16.73 -3.73 -33.08
CA ARG A 275 16.32 -4.00 -31.70
C ARG A 275 17.27 -4.94 -30.98
N MET A 276 17.65 -6.05 -31.61
CA MET A 276 18.63 -6.99 -31.03
C MET A 276 19.96 -6.30 -30.73
N LYS A 277 20.51 -5.52 -31.67
CA LYS A 277 21.75 -4.77 -31.48
C LYS A 277 21.65 -3.73 -30.35
N ALA A 278 20.52 -3.02 -30.27
CA ALA A 278 20.28 -2.05 -29.20
C ALA A 278 20.17 -2.73 -27.83
N GLU A 279 19.47 -3.87 -27.75
CA GLU A 279 19.40 -4.67 -26.52
C GLU A 279 20.75 -5.24 -26.11
N GLU A 280 21.55 -5.75 -27.05
CA GLU A 280 22.91 -6.24 -26.80
C GLU A 280 23.81 -5.12 -26.25
N SER A 281 23.77 -3.93 -26.87
CA SER A 281 24.49 -2.75 -26.38
C SER A 281 24.02 -2.35 -24.97
N MET A 282 22.72 -2.36 -24.71
CA MET A 282 22.18 -2.06 -23.38
C MET A 282 22.62 -3.10 -22.33
N ARG A 283 22.58 -4.39 -22.67
CA ARG A 283 23.07 -5.48 -21.81
C ARG A 283 24.56 -5.29 -21.50
N GLN A 284 25.36 -4.90 -22.48
CA GLN A 284 26.78 -4.63 -22.28
C GLN A 284 27.00 -3.43 -21.34
N HIS A 285 26.29 -2.32 -21.54
CA HIS A 285 26.40 -1.16 -20.64
C HIS A 285 25.96 -1.50 -19.21
N MET A 286 24.91 -2.30 -19.05
CA MET A 286 24.47 -2.78 -17.74
C MET A 286 25.54 -3.66 -17.08
N TRP A 287 26.16 -4.56 -17.85
CA TRP A 287 27.25 -5.39 -17.36
C TRP A 287 28.45 -4.55 -16.90
N GLU A 288 28.88 -3.57 -17.71
CA GLU A 288 29.96 -2.64 -17.35
C GLU A 288 29.63 -1.82 -16.09
N ALA A 289 28.40 -1.32 -15.96
CA ALA A 289 27.97 -0.55 -14.80
C ALA A 289 27.92 -1.41 -13.52
N ASN A 290 27.45 -2.66 -13.63
CA ASN A 290 27.45 -3.61 -12.52
C ASN A 290 28.88 -3.94 -12.07
N GLU A 291 29.80 -4.14 -13.02
CA GLU A 291 31.20 -4.38 -12.70
C GLU A 291 31.83 -3.18 -11.98
N ARG A 292 31.62 -1.95 -12.47
CA ARG A 292 32.06 -0.72 -11.78
C ARG A 292 31.47 -0.60 -10.38
N THR A 293 30.20 -0.97 -10.21
CA THR A 293 29.55 -0.95 -8.89
C THR A 293 30.22 -1.97 -7.96
N ALA A 294 30.54 -3.16 -8.45
CA ALA A 294 31.26 -4.18 -7.69
C ALA A 294 32.69 -3.75 -7.32
N GLU A 295 33.40 -3.07 -8.23
CA GLU A 295 34.70 -2.46 -7.96
C GLU A 295 34.61 -1.38 -6.86
N LEU A 296 33.64 -0.48 -6.96
CA LEU A 296 33.42 0.56 -5.96
C LEU A 296 33.03 -0.02 -4.60
N MET A 297 32.19 -1.07 -4.57
CA MET A 297 31.84 -1.79 -3.34
C MET A 297 33.09 -2.38 -2.69
N ARG A 298 33.96 -3.05 -3.46
CA ARG A 298 35.24 -3.58 -2.97
C ARG A 298 36.15 -2.48 -2.43
N ALA A 299 36.27 -1.36 -3.13
CA ALA A 299 37.09 -0.23 -2.71
C ALA A 299 36.56 0.42 -1.42
N ASN A 300 35.23 0.57 -1.31
CA ASN A 300 34.58 1.12 -0.13
C ASN A 300 34.78 0.21 1.09
N GLU A 301 34.71 -1.12 0.91
CA GLU A 301 34.98 -2.08 1.98
C GLU A 301 36.42 -1.95 2.50
N VAL A 302 37.41 -1.87 1.60
CA VAL A 302 38.82 -1.64 1.98
C VAL A 302 39.00 -0.31 2.70
N ALA A 303 38.37 0.77 2.23
CA ALA A 303 38.43 2.08 2.87
C ALA A 303 37.79 2.08 4.26
N SER A 304 36.64 1.42 4.42
CA SER A 304 35.94 1.21 5.69
C SER A 304 36.82 0.46 6.69
N GLN A 305 37.43 -0.65 6.27
CA GLN A 305 38.36 -1.42 7.10
C GLN A 305 39.59 -0.60 7.51
N ALA A 306 40.14 0.21 6.59
CA ALA A 306 41.27 1.09 6.89
C ALA A 306 40.90 2.20 7.88
N ALA A 307 39.70 2.79 7.77
CA ALA A 307 39.19 3.77 8.72
C ALA A 307 39.01 3.15 10.12
N ALA A 308 38.38 1.99 10.20
CA ALA A 308 38.23 1.26 11.47
C ALA A 308 39.59 0.90 12.10
N ALA A 309 40.59 0.52 11.30
CA ALA A 309 41.94 0.26 11.77
C ALA A 309 42.63 1.53 12.32
N ARG A 310 42.43 2.69 11.68
CA ARG A 310 42.95 3.98 12.19
C ARG A 310 42.34 4.35 13.53
N GLU A 311 41.02 4.24 13.66
CA GLU A 311 40.34 4.51 14.94
C GLU A 311 40.79 3.54 16.04
N ALA A 312 41.01 2.27 15.71
CA ALA A 312 41.54 1.30 16.67
C ALA A 312 42.98 1.63 17.10
N ALA A 313 43.81 2.08 16.16
CA ALA A 313 45.18 2.51 16.44
C ALA A 313 45.22 3.78 17.30
N GLU A 314 44.34 4.75 17.04
CA GLU A 314 44.19 5.96 17.85
C GLU A 314 43.77 5.62 19.28
N ARG A 315 42.73 4.79 19.46
CA ARG A 315 42.32 4.29 20.78
C ARG A 315 43.43 3.54 21.51
N ALA A 316 44.22 2.74 20.79
CA ALA A 316 45.38 2.05 21.37
C ALA A 316 46.48 3.01 21.80
N ALA A 317 46.75 4.06 21.00
CA ALA A 317 47.73 5.10 21.33
C ALA A 317 47.29 5.95 22.55
N GLU A 318 46.01 6.29 22.64
CA GLU A 318 45.45 6.96 23.82
C GLU A 318 45.61 6.09 25.07
N LYS A 319 45.27 4.81 24.99
CA LYS A 319 45.45 3.87 26.11
C LYS A 319 46.92 3.76 26.53
N ALA A 320 47.84 3.60 25.57
CA ALA A 320 49.28 3.56 25.85
C ALA A 320 49.79 4.86 26.48
N SER A 321 49.27 6.02 26.05
CA SER A 321 49.58 7.32 26.67
C SER A 321 49.10 7.39 28.13
N MET A 322 47.91 6.88 28.42
CA MET A 322 47.37 6.80 29.78
C MET A 322 48.19 5.86 30.66
N GLU A 323 48.55 4.68 30.17
CA GLU A 323 49.44 3.73 30.87
C GLU A 323 50.83 4.35 31.12
N ALA A 324 51.41 5.03 30.14
CA ALA A 324 52.69 5.73 30.31
C ALA A 324 52.61 6.85 31.36
N LYS A 325 51.50 7.59 31.43
CA LYS A 325 51.25 8.57 32.51
C LYS A 325 51.17 7.89 33.87
N GLN A 326 50.49 6.75 33.98
CA GLN A 326 50.41 5.96 35.21
C GLN A 326 51.79 5.45 35.66
N CYS A 327 52.59 4.87 34.74
CA CYS A 327 53.95 4.43 35.04
C CYS A 327 54.86 5.59 35.49
N ARG A 328 54.75 6.77 34.86
CA ARG A 328 55.47 7.98 35.31
C ARG A 328 55.04 8.44 36.70
N TRP A 329 53.75 8.32 37.03
CA TRP A 329 53.26 8.65 38.37
C TRP A 329 53.78 7.66 39.41
N LEU A 330 53.73 6.35 39.13
CA LEU A 330 54.23 5.30 40.01
C LEU A 330 55.74 5.44 40.26
N THR A 331 56.55 5.67 39.23
CA THR A 331 58.00 5.89 39.37
C THR A 331 58.31 7.17 40.17
N ARG A 332 57.52 8.23 40.02
CA ARG A 332 57.65 9.46 40.83
C ARG A 332 57.25 9.22 42.29
N PHE A 333 56.18 8.45 42.52
CA PHE A 333 55.75 8.04 43.87
C PHE A 333 56.81 7.18 44.57
N GLU A 334 57.42 6.24 43.84
CA GLU A 334 58.49 5.37 44.35
C GLU A 334 59.79 6.16 44.61
N SER A 335 60.12 7.14 43.77
CA SER A 335 61.24 8.06 44.03
C SER A 335 61.02 8.91 45.27
N LEU A 336 59.79 9.40 45.49
CA LEU A 336 59.41 10.14 46.70
C LEU A 336 59.43 9.25 47.95
N SER A 337 58.98 8.00 47.84
CA SER A 337 59.03 7.04 48.95
C SER A 337 60.46 6.66 49.34
N HIS A 338 61.36 6.53 48.36
CA HIS A 338 62.80 6.35 48.60
C HIS A 338 63.44 7.57 49.28
N LEU A 339 63.09 8.80 48.89
CA LEU A 339 63.53 10.03 49.56
C LEU A 339 63.02 10.11 51.00
N LEU A 340 61.76 9.75 51.24
CA LEU A 340 61.17 9.67 52.59
C LEU A 340 61.87 8.60 53.46
N ARG A 341 62.25 7.45 52.89
CA ARG A 341 63.03 6.42 53.59
C ARG A 341 64.47 6.85 53.87
N SER A 342 65.04 7.77 53.09
CA SER A 342 66.41 8.30 53.32
C SER A 342 66.46 9.43 54.36
N TRP A 343 65.32 9.95 54.81
CA TRP A 343 65.22 11.10 55.74
C TRP A 343 64.77 10.75 57.17
N GLY A 344 64.58 9.48 57.54
CA GLY A 344 64.25 9.17 58.93
C GLY A 344 64.24 7.70 59.34
N SER A 345 65.11 7.37 60.28
CA SER A 345 64.92 6.28 61.25
C SER A 345 63.76 6.65 62.19
N PHE A 346 62.55 6.13 61.97
CA PHE A 346 61.51 6.06 63.01
C PHE A 346 60.60 4.84 62.79
N SER A 347 60.23 4.21 63.91
CA SER A 347 59.56 2.90 64.06
C SER A 347 58.08 2.92 63.62
N PRO A 348 57.48 1.76 63.29
CA PRO A 348 56.17 1.66 62.64
C PRO A 348 55.01 1.57 63.65
N ILE A 349 53.83 2.09 63.31
CA ILE A 349 52.49 1.57 63.70
C ILE A 349 51.39 2.25 62.84
N LEU A 350 50.63 1.39 62.16
CA LEU A 350 49.23 1.47 61.69
C LEU A 350 48.70 2.72 60.96
N LEU A 351 48.40 2.55 59.67
CA LEU A 351 47.07 2.83 59.10
C LEU A 351 46.78 1.85 57.95
N LEU A 352 45.94 0.86 58.27
CA LEU A 352 45.19 -0.01 57.36
C LEU A 352 43.98 0.76 56.82
N VAL A 353 43.70 0.67 55.51
CA VAL A 353 42.39 0.46 54.83
C VAL A 353 42.76 0.53 53.33
N GLY A 354 42.86 -0.55 52.56
CA GLY A 354 41.78 -1.46 52.18
C GLY A 354 41.59 -1.29 50.66
N TRP A 355 41.78 -2.37 49.89
CA TRP A 355 41.12 -2.70 48.61
C TRP A 355 41.86 -3.89 47.98
N LEU A 356 41.43 -5.08 48.39
CA LEU A 356 41.57 -6.31 47.60
C LEU A 356 40.16 -6.67 47.15
N SER A 357 39.83 -6.45 45.88
CA SER A 357 38.92 -7.32 45.15
C SER A 357 38.85 -6.98 43.67
N ALA A 358 38.83 -8.07 42.90
CA ALA A 358 38.40 -8.22 41.52
C ALA A 358 39.37 -7.79 40.41
N GLY A 359 39.82 -8.79 39.66
CA GLY A 359 40.03 -8.64 38.21
C GLY A 359 41.33 -9.20 37.65
N GLN A 360 41.47 -10.54 37.61
CA GLN A 360 42.13 -11.14 36.44
C GLN A 360 41.08 -11.33 35.36
N PRO A 361 41.44 -11.06 34.09
CA PRO A 361 41.48 -12.19 33.18
C PRO A 361 42.78 -12.24 32.38
N THR A 362 43.26 -13.46 32.24
CA THR A 362 44.33 -13.92 31.36
C THR A 362 43.90 -13.82 29.90
N PHE A 363 44.75 -13.22 29.07
CA PHE A 363 44.73 -13.36 27.62
C PHE A 363 45.93 -14.24 27.25
N PHE A 364 45.67 -15.40 26.64
CA PHE A 364 46.63 -16.13 25.81
C PHE A 364 45.96 -16.35 24.45
N GLY A 365 46.66 -15.95 23.39
CA GLY A 365 46.19 -16.08 22.01
C GLY A 365 46.55 -17.42 21.37
N GLY A 366 46.11 -17.59 20.11
CA GLY A 366 46.76 -18.48 19.16
C GLY A 366 45.87 -19.31 18.23
N SER A 367 45.56 -18.72 17.05
CA SER A 367 45.56 -19.32 15.69
C SER A 367 44.70 -20.52 15.25
N PHE A 368 43.89 -20.22 14.22
CA PHE A 368 43.77 -20.88 12.88
C PHE A 368 43.54 -22.39 12.74
N CYS A 369 42.40 -22.80 12.15
CA CYS A 369 42.31 -23.30 10.75
C CYS A 369 40.89 -23.78 10.33
N ALA A 370 40.53 -23.39 9.10
CA ALA A 370 39.65 -23.94 8.07
C ALA A 370 38.55 -25.01 8.34
N SER A 371 37.36 -24.67 7.82
CA SER A 371 36.43 -25.47 6.96
C SER A 371 35.88 -26.81 7.42
N THR A 372 34.54 -26.92 7.56
CA THR A 372 33.60 -27.73 6.74
C THR A 372 32.25 -27.95 7.46
N HIS A 373 31.14 -27.86 6.73
CA HIS A 373 29.82 -28.44 7.08
C HIS A 373 29.96 -29.97 7.31
N PRO A 374 29.09 -30.66 8.11
CA PRO A 374 27.62 -30.61 7.99
C PRO A 374 26.82 -30.75 9.32
N ALA A 375 25.49 -30.59 9.22
CA ALA A 375 24.50 -31.00 10.23
C ALA A 375 24.54 -32.54 10.44
N PRO A 376 24.00 -33.16 11.53
CA PRO A 376 22.56 -33.08 11.86
C PRO A 376 22.11 -33.32 13.33
N THR A 377 20.80 -33.11 13.54
CA THR A 377 19.85 -33.88 14.38
C THR A 377 19.56 -33.57 15.87
N ARG A 378 18.23 -33.47 16.10
CA ARG A 378 17.39 -33.71 17.31
C ARG A 378 17.39 -32.59 18.35
N ARG A 379 16.29 -32.17 18.98
CA ARG A 379 14.84 -32.53 19.09
C ARG A 379 14.25 -31.37 19.95
N CYS A 380 12.99 -30.93 19.98
CA CYS A 380 11.68 -31.48 19.66
C CYS A 380 10.71 -30.32 19.39
N ARG A 381 9.70 -30.57 18.55
CA ARG A 381 8.50 -29.76 18.31
C ARG A 381 7.52 -29.78 19.50
N PRO A 382 6.59 -28.82 19.57
CA PRO A 382 5.42 -28.84 20.45
C PRO A 382 4.26 -29.64 19.83
N HIS A 383 3.43 -30.24 20.69
CA HIS A 383 2.14 -30.85 20.34
C HIS A 383 0.99 -29.89 20.67
N ALA A 384 0.05 -29.80 19.73
CA ALA A 384 -1.29 -29.27 19.94
C ALA A 384 -2.15 -30.22 20.79
N PHE A 385 -3.12 -29.68 21.52
CA PHE A 385 -4.36 -30.39 21.83
C PHE A 385 -5.52 -29.41 22.04
N ASP A 386 -6.68 -29.83 21.54
CA ASP A 386 -7.91 -29.09 21.37
C ASP A 386 -8.95 -29.41 22.48
N ALA A 387 -9.99 -28.58 22.53
CA ALA A 387 -11.32 -28.76 23.12
C ALA A 387 -11.53 -28.63 24.65
N ARG A 388 -12.37 -27.65 25.04
CA ARG A 388 -13.80 -27.90 25.38
C ARG A 388 -14.58 -26.65 25.77
N LEU A 389 -15.81 -26.62 25.24
CA LEU A 389 -16.96 -25.78 25.56
C LEU A 389 -17.37 -25.78 27.05
N ARG A 390 -17.85 -24.63 27.53
CA ARG A 390 -19.04 -24.51 28.39
C ARG A 390 -19.55 -23.07 28.39
N GLY A 391 -20.79 -22.88 27.93
CA GLY A 391 -21.51 -21.60 28.03
C GLY A 391 -22.20 -21.42 29.38
N HIS A 392 -22.67 -20.20 29.67
CA HIS A 392 -23.87 -19.92 30.47
C HIS A 392 -24.22 -18.42 30.41
N MET A 393 -25.48 -18.15 30.01
CA MET A 393 -26.43 -17.16 30.55
C MET A 393 -26.17 -15.63 30.48
N LEU A 394 -26.98 -14.96 29.64
CA LEU A 394 -27.61 -13.63 29.83
C LEU A 394 -28.53 -13.64 31.08
N PRO A 395 -28.99 -12.50 31.71
CA PRO A 395 -29.66 -11.34 31.06
C PRO A 395 -29.47 -9.96 31.82
N PRO A 396 -30.40 -8.95 31.87
CA PRO A 396 -30.40 -7.77 30.97
C PRO A 396 -30.57 -6.38 31.67
N LEU A 397 -30.50 -5.30 30.85
CA LEU A 397 -31.18 -3.96 30.96
C LEU A 397 -31.09 -3.10 32.24
N THR A 398 -30.66 -1.82 32.09
CA THR A 398 -31.33 -0.57 32.57
C THR A 398 -30.39 0.64 32.34
N GLN A 399 -30.71 1.56 31.42
CA GLN A 399 -31.39 2.86 31.61
C GLN A 399 -30.74 3.86 32.61
N VAL A 400 -30.25 4.96 32.03
CA VAL A 400 -30.40 6.39 32.41
C VAL A 400 -30.18 6.79 33.89
N ALA A 401 -29.17 7.63 34.13
CA ALA A 401 -29.30 8.86 34.94
C ALA A 401 -28.06 9.76 34.81
N VAL A 402 -28.22 10.88 34.11
CA VAL A 402 -27.36 12.06 34.24
C VAL A 402 -27.79 12.75 35.54
N VAL A 403 -26.96 12.72 36.59
CA VAL A 403 -27.15 13.54 37.79
C VAL A 403 -26.11 14.66 37.75
N PHE A 404 -26.61 15.85 37.39
CA PHE A 404 -25.96 17.12 37.70
C PHE A 404 -25.99 17.32 39.22
N LEU A 405 -24.82 17.51 39.83
CA LEU A 405 -24.70 18.13 41.15
C LEU A 405 -23.79 19.35 41.02
N THR A 406 -24.45 20.50 40.85
CA THR A 406 -23.89 21.81 41.12
C THR A 406 -23.78 22.02 42.64
N GLY A 407 -22.56 22.20 43.13
CA GLY A 407 -22.29 22.69 44.47
C GLY A 407 -21.26 23.82 44.38
N ALA A 408 -21.73 25.05 44.53
CA ALA A 408 -20.90 26.25 44.60
C ALA A 408 -20.44 26.47 46.05
N LEU A 409 -19.15 26.70 46.26
CA LEU A 409 -18.65 27.44 47.42
C LEU A 409 -17.62 28.47 46.94
N ILE A 410 -17.85 29.71 47.38
CA ILE A 410 -17.14 30.93 47.03
C ILE A 410 -15.97 31.09 47.99
N GLY A 411 -14.76 31.18 47.46
CA GLY A 411 -13.56 31.66 48.14
C GLY A 411 -12.64 32.31 47.10
N LYS A 412 -12.48 33.64 47.18
CA LYS A 412 -11.70 34.45 46.22
C LYS A 412 -10.21 34.36 46.54
N SER A 413 -9.41 33.85 45.60
CA SER A 413 -8.12 34.44 45.15
C SER A 413 -7.39 33.49 44.19
N HIS A 414 -7.08 33.97 42.97
CA HIS A 414 -6.13 33.42 42.00
C HIS A 414 -6.35 32.03 41.33
N SER A 415 -7.51 31.38 41.46
CA SER A 415 -7.77 30.09 40.79
C SER A 415 -8.87 30.10 39.72
N THR A 416 -9.57 31.22 39.52
CA THR A 416 -10.71 31.30 38.59
C THR A 416 -10.28 31.18 37.12
N GLY A 417 -9.11 31.71 36.74
CA GLY A 417 -8.56 31.59 35.37
C GLY A 417 -8.24 30.15 34.98
N ALA A 418 -7.63 29.38 35.89
CA ALA A 418 -7.27 27.98 35.62
C ALA A 418 -8.51 27.06 35.52
N ILE A 419 -9.57 27.33 36.28
CA ILE A 419 -10.82 26.55 36.22
C ILE A 419 -11.63 26.92 34.96
N THR A 420 -11.63 28.20 34.54
CA THR A 420 -12.24 28.59 33.27
C THR A 420 -11.49 28.07 32.06
N ASP A 421 -10.15 28.05 32.10
CA ASP A 421 -9.32 27.48 31.03
C ASP A 421 -9.45 25.96 30.95
N CYS A 422 -9.53 25.27 32.09
CA CYS A 422 -9.76 23.82 32.12
C CYS A 422 -11.17 23.47 31.59
N ARG A 423 -12.20 24.26 31.91
CA ARG A 423 -13.55 24.12 31.33
C ARG A 423 -13.59 24.44 29.83
N ALA A 424 -12.91 25.49 29.40
CA ALA A 424 -12.81 25.85 27.98
C ALA A 424 -12.08 24.77 27.18
N THR A 425 -10.98 24.23 27.72
CA THR A 425 -10.22 23.13 27.10
C THR A 425 -11.03 21.84 27.06
N SER A 426 -11.81 21.55 28.12
CA SER A 426 -12.72 20.40 28.17
C SER A 426 -13.86 20.53 27.16
N LEU A 427 -14.45 21.72 27.00
CA LEU A 427 -15.47 22.01 25.98
C LEU A 427 -14.91 21.87 24.56
N VAL A 428 -13.73 22.42 24.28
CA VAL A 428 -13.06 22.26 22.98
C VAL A 428 -12.72 20.80 22.68
N SER A 429 -12.38 20.02 23.71
CA SER A 429 -12.13 18.58 23.55
C SER A 429 -13.42 17.81 23.26
N LEU A 430 -14.53 18.18 23.90
CA LEU A 430 -15.85 17.60 23.65
C LEU A 430 -16.38 17.93 22.25
N THR A 431 -16.21 19.17 21.78
CA THR A 431 -16.63 19.55 20.41
C THR A 431 -15.81 18.81 19.36
N LYS A 432 -14.49 18.69 19.55
CA LYS A 432 -13.64 17.87 18.67
C LYS A 432 -14.06 16.40 18.66
N LEU A 433 -14.41 15.84 19.82
CA LEU A 433 -14.92 14.46 19.90
C LEU A 433 -16.26 14.31 19.16
N GLN A 434 -17.17 15.28 19.27
CA GLN A 434 -18.43 15.28 18.52
C GLN A 434 -18.20 15.38 17.01
N GLU A 435 -17.32 16.27 16.55
CA GLU A 435 -16.95 16.39 15.14
C GLU A 435 -16.33 15.10 14.60
N THR A 436 -15.45 14.46 15.37
CA THR A 436 -14.85 13.16 14.98
C THR A 436 -15.90 12.04 14.92
N ALA A 437 -16.87 12.03 15.84
CA ALA A 437 -17.95 11.04 15.85
C ALA A 437 -18.89 11.23 14.65
N GLU A 438 -19.20 12.47 14.29
CA GLU A 438 -19.99 12.77 13.09
C GLU A 438 -19.24 12.41 11.81
N SER A 439 -17.94 12.72 11.72
CA SER A 439 -17.10 12.33 10.60
C SER A 439 -17.02 10.81 10.46
N LEU A 440 -16.91 10.08 11.57
CA LEU A 440 -16.95 8.62 11.58
C LEU A 440 -18.30 8.10 11.10
N ARG A 441 -19.41 8.70 11.54
CA ARG A 441 -20.75 8.33 11.12
C ARG A 441 -20.97 8.53 9.61
N ARG A 442 -20.46 9.64 9.04
CA ARG A 442 -20.51 9.90 7.58
C ARG A 442 -19.68 8.86 6.83
N ALA A 443 -18.45 8.60 7.28
CA ALA A 443 -17.59 7.59 6.66
C ALA A 443 -18.21 6.18 6.71
N THR A 444 -18.91 5.81 7.80
CA THR A 444 -19.60 4.51 7.88
C THR A 444 -20.76 4.38 6.90
N GLU A 445 -21.51 5.47 6.68
CA GLU A 445 -22.62 5.50 5.73
C GLU A 445 -22.11 5.42 4.28
N GLU A 446 -21.04 6.16 3.96
CA GLU A 446 -20.38 6.08 2.65
C GLU A 446 -19.85 4.67 2.37
N VAL A 447 -19.25 4.00 3.36
CA VAL A 447 -18.81 2.61 3.23
C VAL A 447 -20.00 1.66 3.01
N ALA A 448 -21.14 1.87 3.67
CA ALA A 448 -22.34 1.08 3.46
C ALA A 448 -22.89 1.25 2.04
N GLN A 449 -22.94 2.49 1.54
CA GLN A 449 -23.38 2.80 0.18
C GLN A 449 -22.43 2.22 -0.88
N LEU A 450 -21.12 2.34 -0.68
CA LEU A 450 -20.12 1.75 -1.57
C LEU A 450 -20.23 0.22 -1.60
N ARG A 451 -20.45 -0.43 -0.45
CA ARG A 451 -20.68 -1.87 -0.39
C ARG A 451 -21.93 -2.29 -1.15
N SER A 452 -23.05 -1.56 -1.00
CA SER A 452 -24.27 -1.83 -1.77
C SER A 452 -24.03 -1.67 -3.28
N ARG A 453 -23.28 -0.65 -3.69
CA ARG A 453 -22.95 -0.42 -5.10
C ARG A 453 -22.04 -1.51 -5.67
N VAL A 454 -21.07 -1.99 -4.90
CA VAL A 454 -20.22 -3.13 -5.30
C VAL A 454 -21.07 -4.38 -5.53
N VAL A 455 -22.02 -4.68 -4.65
CA VAL A 455 -22.92 -5.84 -4.80
C VAL A 455 -23.81 -5.71 -6.04
N SER A 456 -24.35 -4.52 -6.31
CA SER A 456 -25.12 -4.27 -7.54
C SER A 456 -24.28 -4.50 -8.79
N LEU A 457 -23.08 -3.90 -8.84
CA LEU A 457 -22.17 -4.04 -9.97
C LEU A 457 -21.69 -5.49 -10.17
N GLN A 458 -21.54 -6.27 -9.09
CA GLN A 458 -21.25 -7.69 -9.17
C GLN A 458 -22.41 -8.47 -9.82
N CYS A 459 -23.65 -8.18 -9.43
CA CYS A 459 -24.83 -8.81 -10.05
C CYS A 459 -24.99 -8.45 -11.54
N ASP A 460 -24.74 -7.19 -11.89
CA ASP A 460 -24.77 -6.71 -13.28
C ASP A 460 -23.65 -7.35 -14.13
N LEU A 461 -22.46 -7.55 -13.54
CA LEU A 461 -21.36 -8.23 -14.22
C LEU A 461 -21.66 -9.71 -14.45
N GLU A 462 -22.19 -10.41 -13.45
CA GLU A 462 -22.58 -11.82 -13.56
C GLU A 462 -23.66 -12.04 -14.63
N THR A 463 -24.64 -11.13 -14.69
CA THR A 463 -25.68 -11.17 -15.72
C THR A 463 -25.10 -10.87 -17.11
N SER A 464 -24.24 -9.86 -17.24
CA SER A 464 -23.54 -9.54 -18.50
C SER A 464 -22.62 -10.68 -18.98
N GLU A 465 -21.91 -11.35 -18.07
CA GLU A 465 -21.07 -12.50 -18.37
C GLU A 465 -21.90 -13.67 -18.89
N LYS A 466 -23.05 -13.93 -18.26
CA LYS A 466 -23.99 -14.96 -18.72
C LYS A 466 -24.53 -14.67 -20.11
N VAL A 467 -24.95 -13.43 -20.39
CA VAL A 467 -25.41 -13.02 -21.72
C VAL A 467 -24.30 -13.17 -22.76
N SER A 468 -23.07 -12.79 -22.42
CA SER A 468 -21.91 -12.91 -23.32
C SER A 468 -21.61 -14.39 -23.63
N LYS A 469 -21.65 -15.26 -22.63
CA LYS A 469 -21.51 -16.71 -22.81
C LYS A 469 -22.60 -17.29 -23.70
N ASP A 470 -23.85 -16.86 -23.51
CA ASP A 470 -24.97 -17.30 -24.35
C ASP A 470 -24.79 -16.83 -25.80
N PHE A 471 -24.31 -15.60 -26.03
CA PHE A 471 -24.05 -15.08 -27.37
C PHE A 471 -22.94 -15.86 -28.09
N VAL A 472 -21.84 -16.16 -27.41
CA VAL A 472 -20.75 -16.97 -27.97
C VAL A 472 -21.21 -18.39 -28.28
N GLN A 473 -22.07 -18.97 -27.43
CA GLN A 473 -22.63 -20.29 -27.68
C GLN A 473 -23.56 -20.31 -28.90
N LEU A 474 -24.34 -19.24 -29.10
CA LEU A 474 -25.17 -19.03 -30.29
C LEU A 474 -24.33 -18.86 -31.56
N GLU A 475 -23.25 -18.07 -31.50
CA GLU A 475 -22.32 -17.87 -32.62
C GLU A 475 -21.66 -19.19 -33.03
N LYS A 476 -21.19 -19.98 -32.06
CA LYS A 476 -20.62 -21.31 -32.30
C LYS A 476 -21.64 -22.28 -32.91
N GLN A 477 -22.89 -22.22 -32.48
CA GLN A 477 -23.96 -23.04 -33.05
C GLN A 477 -24.32 -22.61 -34.47
N ARG A 478 -24.23 -21.30 -34.78
CA ARG A 478 -24.42 -20.72 -36.11
C ARG A 478 -23.29 -21.11 -37.07
N GLU A 479 -22.03 -21.10 -36.63
CA GLU A 479 -20.89 -21.58 -37.43
C GLU A 479 -20.98 -23.09 -37.73
N GLN A 480 -21.43 -23.89 -36.75
CA GLN A 480 -21.69 -25.33 -36.95
C GLN A 480 -22.89 -25.62 -37.87
N THR A 481 -23.76 -24.63 -38.13
CA THR A 481 -24.94 -24.75 -39.01
C THR A 481 -24.79 -23.98 -40.32
N HIS A 482 -23.55 -23.77 -40.80
CA HIS A 482 -23.30 -23.10 -42.09
C HIS A 482 -23.71 -23.94 -43.32
N GLU A 483 -24.14 -25.19 -43.12
CA GLU A 483 -24.86 -25.98 -44.10
C GLU A 483 -26.29 -26.22 -43.58
N LEU A 484 -27.27 -25.48 -44.09
CA LEU A 484 -28.70 -25.75 -43.89
C LEU A 484 -29.06 -27.06 -44.62
N ARG A 485 -28.61 -28.19 -44.07
CA ARG A 485 -28.92 -29.52 -44.57
C ARG A 485 -30.12 -30.08 -43.82
N TRP A 486 -31.16 -30.42 -44.57
CA TRP A 486 -32.29 -31.18 -44.04
C TRP A 486 -31.78 -32.55 -43.55
N GLN A 487 -31.91 -32.81 -42.25
CA GLN A 487 -31.44 -34.06 -41.65
C GLN A 487 -32.47 -35.18 -41.87
N ASP A 488 -31.99 -36.37 -42.19
CA ASP A 488 -32.83 -37.55 -42.36
C ASP A 488 -33.19 -38.18 -40.98
N PRO A 489 -34.46 -38.55 -40.74
CA PRO A 489 -34.88 -39.26 -39.53
C PRO A 489 -34.10 -40.54 -39.21
N GLU A 490 -33.49 -41.20 -40.20
CA GLU A 490 -32.70 -42.42 -39.98
C GLU A 490 -31.32 -42.12 -39.37
N ASP A 491 -30.74 -40.95 -39.67
CA ASP A 491 -29.37 -40.58 -39.29
C ASP A 491 -29.28 -40.00 -37.86
N VAL A 492 -30.40 -39.65 -37.23
CA VAL A 492 -30.43 -38.93 -35.95
C VAL A 492 -30.94 -39.81 -34.81
N SER A 493 -30.06 -40.16 -33.88
CA SER A 493 -30.41 -40.96 -32.69
C SER A 493 -30.94 -40.14 -31.50
N ASN A 494 -30.66 -38.82 -31.45
CA ASN A 494 -30.97 -37.97 -30.30
C ASN A 494 -31.61 -36.63 -30.73
N CYS A 495 -32.49 -36.08 -29.91
CA CYS A 495 -33.11 -34.77 -30.14
C CYS A 495 -32.05 -33.65 -30.14
N SER A 496 -32.05 -32.79 -31.16
CA SER A 496 -31.08 -31.69 -31.29
C SER A 496 -31.25 -30.56 -30.23
N GLY A 497 -32.36 -30.55 -29.49
CA GLY A 497 -32.62 -29.59 -28.41
C GLY A 497 -32.25 -30.15 -27.03
N CYS A 498 -33.04 -31.12 -26.55
CA CYS A 498 -32.88 -31.69 -25.21
C CYS A 498 -31.91 -32.88 -25.13
N LYS A 499 -31.35 -33.35 -26.27
CA LYS A 499 -30.43 -34.49 -26.37
C LYS A 499 -31.00 -35.86 -25.96
N ALA A 500 -32.30 -35.94 -25.65
CA ALA A 500 -32.97 -37.20 -25.36
C ALA A 500 -32.89 -38.18 -26.55
N ALA A 501 -32.62 -39.46 -26.27
CA ALA A 501 -32.56 -40.50 -27.29
C ALA A 501 -33.95 -40.79 -27.87
N PHE A 502 -34.04 -40.95 -29.18
CA PHE A 502 -35.27 -41.39 -29.84
C PHE A 502 -35.47 -42.90 -29.66
N PRO A 503 -36.72 -43.39 -29.57
CA PRO A 503 -37.01 -44.82 -29.54
C PRO A 503 -36.47 -45.52 -30.80
N SER A 504 -35.95 -46.75 -30.67
CA SER A 504 -35.50 -47.52 -31.83
C SER A 504 -36.68 -48.11 -32.62
N GLY A 505 -36.55 -48.19 -33.95
CA GLY A 505 -37.55 -48.78 -34.86
C GLY A 505 -38.60 -47.80 -35.39
N ALA A 506 -39.63 -48.33 -36.08
CA ALA A 506 -40.64 -47.53 -36.79
C ALA A 506 -41.42 -46.56 -35.90
N ALA A 507 -41.59 -46.90 -34.61
CA ALA A 507 -42.21 -46.02 -33.62
C ALA A 507 -41.38 -44.76 -33.32
N GLY A 508 -40.05 -44.86 -33.38
CA GLY A 508 -39.15 -43.71 -33.23
C GLY A 508 -39.22 -42.74 -34.40
N LEU A 509 -39.32 -43.25 -35.62
CA LEU A 509 -39.38 -42.45 -36.85
C LEU A 509 -40.59 -41.50 -36.87
N GLN A 510 -41.73 -41.93 -36.32
CA GLN A 510 -42.97 -41.14 -36.24
C GLN A 510 -42.92 -40.02 -35.18
N THR A 511 -41.95 -40.07 -34.26
CA THR A 511 -41.80 -39.07 -33.17
C THR A 511 -40.77 -37.98 -33.46
N LYS A 512 -39.99 -38.15 -34.54
CA LYS A 512 -38.94 -37.24 -34.99
C LYS A 512 -39.55 -36.12 -35.84
N LEU A 513 -39.32 -34.86 -35.46
CA LEU A 513 -39.83 -33.68 -36.17
C LEU A 513 -38.69 -32.79 -36.64
N ASN A 514 -38.64 -32.47 -37.93
CA ASN A 514 -37.70 -31.49 -38.46
C ASN A 514 -38.18 -30.06 -38.20
N CYS A 515 -37.27 -29.19 -37.76
CA CYS A 515 -37.49 -27.76 -37.74
C CYS A 515 -37.56 -27.19 -39.17
N ARG A 516 -38.61 -26.45 -39.50
CA ARG A 516 -38.82 -25.88 -40.85
C ARG A 516 -37.95 -24.68 -41.19
N HIS A 517 -37.10 -24.25 -40.25
CA HIS A 517 -36.11 -23.18 -40.43
C HIS A 517 -34.68 -23.73 -40.56
N CYS A 518 -34.20 -24.52 -39.58
CA CYS A 518 -32.83 -25.03 -39.57
C CYS A 518 -32.66 -26.47 -40.10
N GLY A 519 -33.74 -27.22 -40.34
CA GLY A 519 -33.71 -28.57 -40.92
C GLY A 519 -33.33 -29.71 -39.96
N SER A 520 -32.85 -29.41 -38.74
CA SER A 520 -32.46 -30.41 -37.73
C SER A 520 -33.67 -31.12 -37.09
N ILE A 521 -33.43 -32.28 -36.49
CA ILE A 521 -34.47 -33.14 -35.91
C ILE A 521 -34.60 -32.96 -34.39
N PHE A 522 -35.85 -32.86 -33.93
CA PHE A 522 -36.24 -32.60 -32.55
C PHE A 522 -37.39 -33.52 -32.12
N CYS A 523 -37.62 -33.64 -30.80
CA CYS A 523 -38.83 -34.27 -30.27
C CYS A 523 -40.03 -33.32 -30.34
N SER A 524 -41.24 -33.86 -30.13
CA SER A 524 -42.49 -33.08 -30.13
C SER A 524 -42.49 -31.89 -29.17
N GLN A 525 -41.82 -32.01 -28.02
CA GLN A 525 -41.71 -30.93 -27.04
C GLN A 525 -40.82 -29.79 -27.55
N CYS A 526 -39.65 -30.11 -28.09
CA CYS A 526 -38.66 -29.13 -28.57
C CYS A 526 -39.01 -28.51 -29.93
N CYS A 527 -40.00 -29.03 -30.66
CA CYS A 527 -40.50 -28.51 -31.94
C CYS A 527 -42.02 -28.25 -31.88
N SER A 528 -42.50 -27.82 -30.71
CA SER A 528 -43.93 -27.58 -30.45
C SER A 528 -44.42 -26.22 -30.97
N LYS A 529 -43.50 -25.26 -31.17
CA LYS A 529 -43.84 -23.89 -31.52
C LYS A 529 -44.03 -23.72 -33.03
N LEU A 530 -45.06 -22.95 -33.39
CA LEU A 530 -45.41 -22.68 -34.79
C LEU A 530 -45.08 -21.23 -35.13
N ILE A 531 -44.41 -21.02 -36.26
CA ILE A 531 -44.24 -19.68 -36.83
C ILE A 531 -45.43 -19.32 -37.73
N PRO A 532 -45.84 -18.04 -37.76
CA PRO A 532 -46.90 -17.58 -38.67
C PRO A 532 -46.47 -17.70 -40.14
N PRO A 533 -47.43 -17.73 -41.08
CA PRO A 533 -47.13 -17.75 -42.52
C PRO A 533 -46.28 -16.53 -42.90
N SER A 534 -45.13 -16.76 -43.54
CA SER A 534 -44.24 -15.69 -44.02
C SER A 534 -43.53 -16.12 -45.30
N GLY A 535 -43.39 -15.18 -46.24
CA GLY A 535 -42.84 -15.43 -47.58
C GLY A 535 -43.73 -16.33 -48.43
N ASN A 536 -43.13 -17.36 -49.03
CA ASN A 536 -43.78 -18.33 -49.94
C ASN A 536 -44.58 -19.45 -49.25
N ARG A 537 -44.76 -19.39 -47.91
CA ARG A 537 -45.50 -20.40 -47.14
C ARG A 537 -46.90 -19.90 -46.80
N SER A 538 -47.92 -20.68 -47.16
CA SER A 538 -49.33 -20.37 -46.89
C SER A 538 -49.87 -20.91 -45.56
N LYS A 539 -49.10 -21.76 -44.85
CA LYS A 539 -49.54 -22.42 -43.60
C LYS A 539 -48.50 -22.26 -42.48
N PRO A 540 -48.92 -22.23 -41.20
CA PRO A 540 -48.00 -22.24 -40.06
C PRO A 540 -47.07 -23.45 -40.08
N ALA A 541 -45.82 -23.26 -39.65
CA ALA A 541 -44.79 -24.27 -39.73
C ALA A 541 -44.13 -24.50 -38.36
N PRO A 542 -43.89 -25.76 -37.95
CA PRO A 542 -43.20 -26.05 -36.69
C PRO A 542 -41.71 -25.74 -36.79
N VAL A 543 -41.20 -25.12 -35.75
CA VAL A 543 -39.79 -24.77 -35.60
C VAL A 543 -39.32 -25.08 -34.18
N CYS A 544 -38.02 -25.26 -34.01
CA CYS A 544 -37.45 -25.42 -32.68
C CYS A 544 -37.51 -24.12 -31.88
N ASP A 545 -37.38 -24.22 -30.55
CA ASP A 545 -37.45 -23.09 -29.63
C ASP A 545 -36.55 -21.92 -30.02
N MET A 546 -35.31 -22.21 -30.43
CA MET A 546 -34.34 -21.21 -30.87
C MET A 546 -34.76 -20.51 -32.16
N CYS A 547 -35.23 -21.28 -33.14
CA CYS A 547 -35.70 -20.72 -34.40
C CYS A 547 -36.98 -19.90 -34.22
N HIS A 548 -37.82 -20.25 -33.25
CA HIS A 548 -38.99 -19.46 -32.90
C HIS A 548 -38.60 -18.08 -32.34
N THR A 549 -37.63 -18.01 -31.42
CA THR A 549 -37.15 -16.74 -30.85
C THR A 549 -36.44 -15.86 -31.88
N LEU A 550 -35.81 -16.45 -32.91
CA LEU A 550 -35.19 -15.73 -34.02
C LEU A 550 -36.21 -15.20 -35.06
N LEU A 551 -37.29 -15.94 -35.30
CA LEU A 551 -38.23 -15.64 -36.39
C LEU A 551 -39.47 -14.87 -35.95
N VAL A 552 -39.86 -14.96 -34.66
CA VAL A 552 -41.02 -14.23 -34.10
C VAL A 552 -40.50 -13.04 -33.30
N LYS A 553 -40.78 -11.82 -33.78
CA LYS A 553 -40.32 -10.56 -33.17
C LYS A 553 -40.71 -10.41 -31.70
N ASP A 554 -41.90 -10.88 -31.33
CA ASP A 554 -42.45 -10.77 -29.97
C ASP A 554 -41.98 -11.88 -29.02
N ALA A 555 -41.20 -12.85 -29.53
CA ALA A 555 -40.65 -13.95 -28.74
C ALA A 555 -39.21 -13.69 -28.28
N ALA A 556 -38.62 -12.55 -28.64
CA ALA A 556 -37.28 -12.19 -28.20
C ALA A 556 -37.31 -11.77 -26.71
N PRO A 557 -36.37 -12.25 -25.88
CA PRO A 557 -36.28 -11.81 -24.49
C PRO A 557 -36.11 -10.28 -24.40
N TYR A 558 -36.60 -9.72 -23.29
CA TYR A 558 -36.70 -8.30 -22.88
C TYR A 558 -35.55 -7.33 -23.29
N PHE A 559 -34.38 -7.83 -23.69
CA PHE A 559 -33.25 -7.01 -24.18
C PHE A 559 -33.31 -6.67 -25.68
N SER A 560 -34.13 -7.35 -26.49
CA SER A 560 -34.22 -7.08 -27.94
C SER A 560 -35.36 -6.14 -28.33
N THR A 561 -36.31 -5.87 -27.43
CA THR A 561 -37.35 -4.85 -27.60
C THR A 561 -36.78 -3.52 -27.13
N GLY A 562 -35.95 -2.90 -27.97
CA GLY A 562 -35.46 -1.55 -27.75
C GLY A 562 -36.57 -0.51 -27.93
N ASP A 563 -37.49 -0.41 -26.97
CA ASP A 563 -38.26 0.82 -26.76
C ASP A 563 -37.44 1.74 -25.84
N PHE A 564 -36.41 2.34 -26.40
CA PHE A 564 -35.97 3.64 -25.91
C PHE A 564 -37.06 4.62 -26.31
N SER A 565 -37.84 5.08 -25.33
CA SER A 565 -38.95 6.02 -25.45
C SER A 565 -38.75 7.01 -26.59
N ARG A 566 -39.43 6.75 -27.71
CA ARG A 566 -39.58 7.65 -28.84
C ARG A 566 -40.80 8.54 -28.57
N ASP A 567 -40.78 9.23 -27.44
CA ASP A 567 -41.77 10.26 -27.11
C ASP A 567 -41.16 11.63 -27.36
N SER A 568 -41.26 12.11 -28.61
CA SER A 568 -41.60 13.50 -28.95
C SER A 568 -41.58 13.68 -30.47
N GLU A 569 -42.71 13.39 -31.10
CA GLU A 569 -43.04 13.95 -32.42
C GLU A 569 -43.24 15.48 -32.31
N ASP A 570 -42.80 16.13 -33.39
CA ASP A 570 -43.01 17.49 -33.85
C ASP A 570 -44.13 18.34 -33.19
N LYS A 571 -43.73 19.53 -32.75
CA LYS A 571 -44.53 20.76 -32.89
C LYS A 571 -43.68 21.85 -33.54
N PRO A 572 -44.17 22.57 -34.57
CA PRO A 572 -43.43 23.64 -35.22
C PRO A 572 -43.63 24.97 -34.50
N GLY A 573 -42.55 25.74 -34.37
CA GLY A 573 -42.57 27.19 -34.10
C GLY A 573 -42.11 27.59 -32.70
N ASP A 574 -40.82 27.92 -32.56
CA ASP A 574 -40.31 29.18 -32.01
C ASP A 574 -38.75 29.18 -31.97
N PRO A 575 -38.08 30.34 -32.05
CA PRO A 575 -36.67 30.41 -32.42
C PRO A 575 -35.70 30.06 -31.28
N ILE A 576 -34.71 29.24 -31.63
CA ILE A 576 -33.59 28.80 -30.80
C ILE A 576 -32.69 29.99 -30.42
N PRO A 577 -32.38 30.22 -29.13
CA PRO A 577 -31.26 31.08 -28.76
C PRO A 577 -29.95 30.29 -28.85
N SER A 578 -29.04 30.76 -29.70
CA SER A 578 -27.68 30.26 -29.84
C SER A 578 -26.91 30.34 -28.51
N ARG A 579 -26.51 29.19 -27.94
CA ARG A 579 -25.45 29.12 -26.93
C ARG A 579 -24.24 28.41 -27.53
N GLY A 580 -23.13 29.14 -27.57
CA GLY A 580 -21.84 28.72 -28.09
C GLY A 580 -21.12 27.67 -27.22
N PRO A 581 -19.90 27.28 -27.63
CA PRO A 581 -19.19 26.12 -27.10
C PRO A 581 -18.72 26.32 -25.64
N PRO A 582 -18.56 25.23 -24.86
CA PRO A 582 -18.23 25.30 -23.44
C PRO A 582 -16.80 25.79 -23.24
N ARG A 583 -16.62 26.75 -22.33
CA ARG A 583 -15.32 27.25 -21.89
C ARG A 583 -14.64 26.22 -20.98
N SER A 584 -13.37 25.99 -21.27
CA SER A 584 -12.40 25.20 -20.51
C SER A 584 -12.28 25.66 -19.05
N ILE A 585 -12.26 24.68 -18.13
CA ILE A 585 -11.98 24.84 -16.69
C ILE A 585 -10.46 24.95 -16.49
N VAL A 586 -9.88 26.06 -16.96
CA VAL A 586 -8.56 26.52 -16.52
C VAL A 586 -8.63 28.04 -16.43
N GLN A 587 -9.04 28.55 -15.27
CA GLN A 587 -8.69 29.86 -14.68
C GLN A 587 -9.77 30.34 -13.72
N THR A 588 -9.67 29.92 -12.46
CA THR A 588 -10.21 30.70 -11.34
C THR A 588 -9.32 30.39 -10.14
N LEU A 589 -8.38 31.30 -9.86
CA LEU A 589 -7.91 31.69 -8.52
C LEU A 589 -6.82 32.74 -8.70
N ARG A 590 -7.25 33.99 -8.95
CA ARG A 590 -6.55 35.23 -8.59
C ARG A 590 -7.54 36.39 -8.80
N ARG A 591 -7.66 37.24 -7.76
CA ARG A 591 -8.66 38.30 -7.49
C ARG A 591 -9.92 37.80 -6.80
N ASP A 592 -10.37 38.31 -5.65
CA ASP A 592 -9.91 39.36 -4.73
C ASP A 592 -10.56 39.07 -3.36
N GLN A 593 -9.78 39.19 -2.28
CA GLN A 593 -10.09 39.42 -0.84
C GLN A 593 -9.21 38.59 0.09
#